data_AF-A0A537YGQ3-F1
#
_entry.id   AF-A0A537YGQ3-F1
#
_cell.length_a   1.000
_cell.length_b   1.000
_cell.length_c   1.000
_cell.angle_alpha   90.00
_cell.angle_beta   90.00
_cell.angle_gamma   90.00
#
_symmetry.space_group_name_H-M   'P 1'
#
loop_
_entity.id
_entity.type
_entity.pdbx_description
1 polymer ?
#
loop_
_entity_poly.entity_id
_entity_poly.type
_entity_poly.pdbx_seq_one_letter_code
_entity_poly.pdbx_strand_id
1 'polypeptide(L)'
;MPVETRAVHPLLAGVFAALDAVEIRWCLLRGEAALASPSGDIDMVVDPSQLRAMEEALAPLAVVPVQRWGGGVHRYLLGYHAPTDQWIDVDVEPEFTYGPHASFLVNWMLPALRTSVAAGCLARRRQESGIWVLDPDDAFWALLLHCIVDKGSVAQRHRARLSALAAAASPSGEFGALVGRHCPPGWDAAGIIAAAAAGHWDELVAVGAQLPRRATAARPVATRAEGLLRGVGRLPATAWRMRRGRGFSVAILGPDGAGKSTLSSGIVANFGLPASLVYMGLWQGEEGQARSIVRAGLAAANRPLKVWRRYLASRYHRARGELVIFDRHVYDALLPPEPPLVWAKRLFFAFLAHSAPGPHLVLVLDLPSEVTIQRRPEERPEHLEALRAQYRALAERLRRAQLMPAAGTPDEMRIDATDRIWRAYAARRSARGAPQGAGCSAGA
;
A
#
# COMPACT_ATOMS: atom_id res chain seq x y z
N MET A 1 -8.26 -36.72 -16.56
CA MET A 1 -8.76 -35.73 -15.59
C MET A 1 -8.55 -34.37 -16.21
N PRO A 2 -9.60 -33.57 -16.48
CA PRO A 2 -9.39 -32.20 -16.91
C PRO A 2 -8.66 -31.47 -15.77
N VAL A 3 -7.56 -30.79 -16.10
CA VAL A 3 -6.78 -30.00 -15.15
C VAL A 3 -7.73 -28.97 -14.55
N GLU A 4 -8.07 -29.09 -13.28
CA GLU A 4 -8.79 -28.04 -12.56
C GLU A 4 -7.91 -26.79 -12.61
N THR A 5 -8.28 -25.87 -13.49
CA THR A 5 -7.72 -24.52 -13.49
C THR A 5 -7.94 -23.96 -12.09
N ARG A 6 -6.87 -23.85 -11.30
CA ARG A 6 -6.92 -23.18 -10.00
C ARG A 6 -7.55 -21.81 -10.23
N ALA A 7 -8.64 -21.52 -9.54
CA ALA A 7 -9.23 -20.19 -9.59
C ALA A 7 -8.22 -19.18 -9.04
N VAL A 8 -7.94 -18.12 -9.80
CA VAL A 8 -7.05 -17.02 -9.41
C VAL A 8 -7.86 -15.75 -9.35
N HIS A 9 -7.64 -14.93 -8.32
CA HIS A 9 -8.29 -13.64 -8.17
C HIS A 9 -8.04 -12.77 -9.42
N PRO A 10 -9.04 -12.06 -9.98
CA PRO A 10 -8.91 -11.38 -11.26
C PRO A 10 -7.73 -10.39 -11.35
N LEU A 11 -7.47 -9.63 -10.28
CA LEU A 11 -6.32 -8.73 -10.24
C LEU A 11 -4.98 -9.49 -10.28
N LEU A 12 -4.87 -10.64 -9.60
CA LEU A 12 -3.65 -11.46 -9.62
C LEU A 12 -3.47 -12.14 -10.97
N ALA A 13 -4.55 -12.59 -11.60
CA ALA A 13 -4.50 -13.11 -12.97
C ALA A 13 -3.98 -12.04 -13.94
N GLY A 14 -4.44 -10.79 -13.80
CA GLY A 14 -3.93 -9.64 -14.55
C GLY A 14 -2.44 -9.37 -14.27
N VAL A 15 -2.01 -9.45 -13.01
CA VAL A 15 -0.60 -9.32 -12.61
C VAL A 15 0.24 -10.39 -13.32
N PHE A 16 -0.11 -11.66 -13.20
CA PHE A 16 0.64 -12.76 -13.81
C PHE A 16 0.71 -12.64 -15.34
N ALA A 17 -0.42 -12.32 -15.98
CA ALA A 17 -0.45 -12.10 -17.41
C ALA A 17 0.44 -10.92 -17.86
N ALA A 18 0.46 -9.83 -17.08
CA ALA A 18 1.32 -8.69 -17.36
C ALA A 18 2.82 -9.03 -17.21
N LEU A 19 3.18 -9.83 -16.21
CA LEU A 19 4.56 -10.29 -16.01
C LEU A 19 5.02 -11.23 -17.15
N ASP A 20 4.15 -12.14 -17.57
CA ASP A 20 4.45 -13.08 -18.65
C ASP A 20 4.56 -12.35 -20.00
N ALA A 21 3.71 -11.35 -20.26
CA ALA A 21 3.73 -10.57 -21.50
C ALA A 21 5.03 -9.80 -21.74
N VAL A 22 5.73 -9.42 -20.67
CA VAL A 22 7.05 -8.75 -20.72
C VAL A 22 8.20 -9.66 -20.31
N GLU A 23 7.96 -10.98 -20.30
CA GLU A 23 8.97 -12.03 -20.04
C GLU A 23 9.76 -11.81 -18.74
N ILE A 24 9.09 -11.35 -17.69
CA ILE A 24 9.71 -11.20 -16.37
C ILE A 24 10.01 -12.60 -15.82
N ARG A 25 11.22 -12.80 -15.30
CA ARG A 25 11.57 -14.03 -14.57
C ARG A 25 11.06 -13.91 -13.15
N TRP A 26 9.90 -14.52 -12.91
CA TRP A 26 9.25 -14.55 -11.61
C TRP A 26 8.81 -15.96 -11.24
N CYS A 27 8.66 -16.24 -9.94
CA CYS A 27 7.88 -17.38 -9.48
C CYS A 27 7.27 -17.11 -8.10
N LEU A 28 6.12 -17.73 -7.86
CA LEU A 28 5.44 -17.70 -6.57
C LEU A 28 6.21 -18.54 -5.55
N LEU A 29 6.36 -18.02 -4.32
CA LEU A 29 7.07 -18.71 -3.25
C LEU A 29 6.18 -19.67 -2.46
N ARG A 30 4.91 -19.30 -2.30
CA ARG A 30 3.91 -20.02 -1.49
C ARG A 30 2.51 -19.44 -1.73
N GLY A 31 1.48 -20.15 -1.24
CA GLY A 31 0.11 -19.64 -1.22
C GLY A 31 -0.72 -19.96 -2.46
N GLU A 32 -0.25 -20.88 -3.31
CA GLU A 32 -0.91 -21.33 -4.56
C GLU A 32 -2.36 -21.77 -4.32
N ALA A 33 -2.65 -22.34 -3.15
CA ALA A 33 -3.98 -22.81 -2.78
C ALA A 33 -4.97 -21.69 -2.44
N ALA A 34 -4.49 -20.49 -2.11
CA ALA A 34 -5.31 -19.36 -1.67
C ALA A 34 -5.47 -18.26 -2.74
N LEU A 35 -5.02 -18.49 -3.98
CA LEU A 35 -4.98 -17.47 -5.03
C LEU A 35 -6.38 -16.98 -5.46
N ALA A 36 -7.43 -17.77 -5.27
CA ALA A 36 -8.81 -17.38 -5.59
C ALA A 36 -9.33 -16.25 -4.69
N SER A 37 -8.94 -16.28 -3.42
CA SER A 37 -9.35 -15.32 -2.39
C SER A 37 -8.19 -15.10 -1.41
N PRO A 38 -7.17 -14.35 -1.83
CA PRO A 38 -5.96 -14.16 -1.04
C PRO A 38 -6.27 -13.37 0.23
N SER A 39 -5.94 -13.96 1.39
CA SER A 39 -6.19 -13.37 2.71
C SER A 39 -4.95 -12.73 3.33
N GLY A 40 -3.86 -12.62 2.57
CA GLY A 40 -2.57 -12.13 3.03
C GLY A 40 -1.63 -11.85 1.86
N ASP A 41 -0.37 -11.56 2.18
CA ASP A 41 0.65 -11.16 1.23
C ASP A 41 0.94 -12.29 0.22
N ILE A 42 1.09 -11.92 -1.04
CA ILE A 42 1.51 -12.81 -2.13
C ILE A 42 3.01 -12.71 -2.26
N ASP A 43 3.72 -13.69 -1.71
CA ASP A 43 5.17 -13.79 -1.76
C ASP A 43 5.64 -14.27 -3.15
N MET A 44 6.42 -13.45 -3.84
CA MET A 44 7.04 -13.84 -5.11
C MET A 44 8.52 -13.45 -5.17
N VAL A 45 9.31 -14.25 -5.87
CA VAL A 45 10.68 -13.90 -6.24
C VAL A 45 10.70 -13.41 -7.68
N VAL A 46 11.43 -12.32 -7.90
CA VAL A 46 11.60 -11.70 -9.21
C VAL A 46 13.07 -11.38 -9.40
N ASP A 47 13.56 -11.56 -10.63
CA ASP A 47 14.93 -11.22 -10.96
C ASP A 47 15.23 -9.74 -10.62
N PRO A 48 16.28 -9.44 -9.82
CA PRO A 48 16.60 -8.09 -9.40
C PRO A 48 16.81 -7.09 -10.56
N SER A 49 17.29 -7.56 -11.71
CA SER A 49 17.52 -6.73 -12.91
C SER A 49 16.22 -6.33 -13.60
N GLN A 50 15.13 -7.07 -13.39
CA GLN A 50 13.84 -6.87 -14.04
C GLN A 50 12.80 -6.15 -13.15
N LEU A 51 13.14 -5.79 -11.91
CA LEU A 51 12.22 -5.12 -10.98
C LEU A 51 11.59 -3.84 -11.55
N ARG A 52 12.35 -3.05 -12.31
CA ARG A 52 11.82 -1.83 -12.92
C ARG A 52 10.84 -2.13 -14.05
N ALA A 53 11.17 -3.10 -14.92
CA ALA A 53 10.29 -3.53 -15.99
C ALA A 53 8.98 -4.12 -15.44
N MET A 54 9.07 -4.87 -14.34
CA MET A 54 7.91 -5.33 -13.57
C MET A 54 7.05 -4.16 -13.08
N GLU A 55 7.62 -3.16 -12.40
CA GLU A 55 6.87 -1.98 -11.92
C GLU A 55 6.17 -1.22 -13.09
N GLU A 56 6.84 -1.11 -14.24
CA GLU A 56 6.29 -0.47 -15.45
C GLU A 56 5.14 -1.30 -16.06
N ALA A 57 5.26 -2.63 -16.11
CA ALA A 57 4.22 -3.55 -16.61
C ALA A 57 2.97 -3.60 -15.71
N LEU A 58 3.15 -3.42 -14.39
CA LEU A 58 2.06 -3.47 -13.40
C LEU A 58 1.35 -2.12 -13.19
N ALA A 59 1.97 -1.01 -13.59
CA ALA A 59 1.40 0.32 -13.46
C ALA A 59 0.00 0.51 -14.10
N PRO A 60 -0.32 -0.05 -15.29
CA PRO A 60 -1.66 0.04 -15.88
C PRO A 60 -2.76 -0.64 -15.06
N LEU A 61 -2.40 -1.65 -14.26
CA LEU A 61 -3.31 -2.36 -13.35
C LEU A 61 -3.49 -1.61 -12.02
N ALA A 62 -2.90 -0.42 -11.87
CA ALA A 62 -2.79 0.31 -10.61
C ALA A 62 -2.14 -0.51 -9.48
N VAL A 63 -1.31 -1.51 -9.82
CA VAL A 63 -0.48 -2.24 -8.86
C VAL A 63 0.86 -1.54 -8.79
N VAL A 64 1.13 -0.83 -7.70
CA VAL A 64 2.27 0.10 -7.61
C VAL A 64 3.10 -0.11 -6.34
N PRO A 65 4.42 0.19 -6.40
CA PRO A 65 5.29 0.07 -5.24
C PRO A 65 4.91 1.05 -4.12
N VAL A 66 4.59 0.50 -2.96
CA VAL A 66 4.30 1.21 -1.71
C VAL A 66 5.47 1.09 -0.74
N GLN A 67 5.62 2.06 0.16
CA GLN A 67 6.61 1.99 1.22
C GLN A 67 5.91 1.66 2.53
N ARG A 68 6.20 0.49 3.07
CA ARG A 68 5.84 0.14 4.45
C ARG A 68 6.99 0.52 5.38
N TRP A 69 6.67 1.25 6.45
CA TRP A 69 7.62 1.44 7.55
C TRP A 69 7.98 0.07 8.11
N GLY A 70 9.27 -0.23 8.26
CA GLY A 70 9.70 -1.57 8.70
C GLY A 70 10.19 -2.48 7.57
N GLY A 71 9.74 -2.25 6.34
CA GLY A 71 10.06 -3.09 5.17
C GLY A 71 11.54 -3.08 4.85
N GLY A 72 12.16 -4.27 4.80
CA GLY A 72 13.59 -4.46 4.54
C GLY A 72 14.00 -4.17 3.10
N VAL A 73 14.67 -5.13 2.46
CA VAL A 73 15.07 -5.07 1.04
C VAL A 73 13.88 -5.35 0.10
N HIS A 74 12.79 -5.88 0.66
CA HIS A 74 11.52 -6.20 0.02
C HIS A 74 10.89 -5.04 -0.73
N ARG A 75 10.29 -5.37 -1.87
CA ARG A 75 9.51 -4.46 -2.69
C ARG A 75 8.03 -4.82 -2.51
N TYR A 76 7.32 -4.03 -1.72
CA TYR A 76 5.88 -4.17 -1.52
C TYR A 76 5.14 -3.47 -2.65
N LEU A 77 4.37 -4.21 -3.43
CA LEU A 77 3.41 -3.66 -4.38
C LEU A 77 2.01 -3.89 -3.85
N LEU A 78 1.19 -2.85 -3.92
CA LEU A 78 -0.20 -2.91 -3.49
C LEU A 78 -1.09 -2.66 -4.70
N GLY A 79 -2.25 -3.29 -4.73
CA GLY A 79 -3.33 -3.00 -5.67
C GLY A 79 -4.69 -3.12 -4.98
N TYR A 80 -5.68 -2.40 -5.49
CA TYR A 80 -7.07 -2.50 -5.03
C TYR A 80 -7.95 -2.98 -6.17
N HIS A 81 -8.82 -3.95 -5.89
CA HIS A 81 -9.77 -4.49 -6.84
C HIS A 81 -11.20 -4.17 -6.40
N ALA A 82 -11.74 -3.08 -6.94
CA ALA A 82 -13.07 -2.58 -6.58
C ALA A 82 -14.21 -3.61 -6.68
N PRO A 83 -14.28 -4.49 -7.71
CA PRO A 83 -15.38 -5.47 -7.82
C PRO A 83 -15.45 -6.48 -6.68
N THR A 84 -14.32 -6.79 -6.01
CA THR A 84 -14.28 -7.70 -4.86
C THR A 84 -14.02 -6.96 -3.55
N ASP A 85 -13.81 -5.64 -3.58
CA ASP A 85 -13.39 -4.80 -2.45
C ASP A 85 -12.14 -5.36 -1.71
N GLN A 86 -11.20 -5.93 -2.46
CA GLN A 86 -9.99 -6.55 -1.89
C GLN A 86 -8.74 -5.75 -2.22
N TRP A 87 -7.90 -5.59 -1.20
CA TRP A 87 -6.52 -5.16 -1.34
C TRP A 87 -5.64 -6.38 -1.58
N ILE A 88 -4.84 -6.34 -2.63
CA ILE A 88 -3.87 -7.36 -2.98
C ILE A 88 -2.48 -6.80 -2.70
N ASP A 89 -1.78 -7.43 -1.76
CA ASP A 89 -0.40 -7.14 -1.46
C ASP A 89 0.51 -8.18 -2.10
N VAL A 90 1.52 -7.71 -2.81
CA VAL A 90 2.51 -8.52 -3.49
C VAL A 90 3.87 -8.18 -2.88
N ASP A 91 4.41 -9.10 -2.10
CA ASP A 91 5.75 -8.99 -1.53
C ASP A 91 6.75 -9.60 -2.51
N VAL A 92 7.52 -8.72 -3.15
CA VAL A 92 8.57 -9.12 -4.08
C VAL A 92 9.90 -9.18 -3.34
N GLU A 93 10.41 -10.40 -3.20
CA GLU A 93 11.70 -10.70 -2.63
C GLU A 93 12.73 -10.91 -3.76
N PRO A 94 13.74 -10.03 -3.92
CA PRO A 94 14.75 -10.19 -4.97
C PRO A 94 15.79 -11.29 -4.63
N GLU A 95 15.89 -11.67 -3.36
CA GLU A 95 16.84 -12.67 -2.87
C GLU A 95 16.37 -13.24 -1.54
N PHE A 96 16.47 -14.56 -1.35
CA PHE A 96 16.01 -15.20 -0.12
C PHE A 96 16.93 -14.85 1.06
N THR A 97 16.39 -14.15 2.05
CA THR A 97 17.09 -13.85 3.30
C THR A 97 16.23 -14.23 4.50
N TYR A 98 16.69 -15.21 5.27
CA TYR A 98 15.99 -15.69 6.46
C TYR A 98 16.61 -15.17 7.73
N GLY A 99 15.81 -14.78 8.71
CA GLY A 99 16.34 -14.28 9.98
C GLY A 99 15.28 -13.97 11.01
N PRO A 100 15.67 -13.89 12.30
CA PRO A 100 14.73 -13.59 13.36
C PRO A 100 14.23 -12.15 13.21
N HIS A 101 12.91 -11.99 13.32
CA HIS A 101 12.27 -10.69 13.31
C HIS A 101 12.09 -10.16 14.73
N ALA A 102 12.80 -9.10 15.09
CA ALA A 102 12.52 -8.25 16.24
C ALA A 102 11.99 -6.88 15.76
N SER A 103 12.33 -5.78 16.42
CA SER A 103 11.92 -4.45 15.97
C SER A 103 12.76 -3.96 14.78
N PHE A 104 12.15 -3.16 13.90
CA PHE A 104 12.80 -2.55 12.74
C PHE A 104 14.13 -1.84 13.07
N LEU A 105 14.26 -1.29 14.27
CA LEU A 105 15.44 -0.55 14.72
C LEU A 105 16.66 -1.44 14.98
N VAL A 106 16.46 -2.73 15.28
CA VAL A 106 17.53 -3.69 15.62
C VAL A 106 17.62 -4.87 14.67
N ASN A 107 16.66 -5.09 13.76
CA ASN A 107 16.68 -6.20 12.80
C ASN A 107 17.96 -6.24 11.95
N TRP A 108 18.60 -5.11 11.69
CA TRP A 108 19.86 -5.06 10.94
C TRP A 108 21.07 -5.60 11.73
N MET A 109 20.97 -5.70 13.06
CA MET A 109 21.99 -6.24 13.95
C MET A 109 21.82 -7.75 14.19
N LEU A 110 20.66 -8.30 13.83
CA LEU A 110 20.36 -9.70 14.07
C LEU A 110 21.03 -10.61 13.03
N PRO A 111 21.45 -11.82 13.42
CA PRO A 111 22.04 -12.79 12.50
C PRO A 111 21.02 -13.19 11.42
N ALA A 112 21.42 -13.18 10.15
CA ALA A 112 20.56 -13.58 9.03
C ALA A 112 21.28 -14.60 8.13
N LEU A 113 20.53 -15.58 7.63
CA LEU A 113 20.95 -16.54 6.63
C LEU A 113 20.67 -15.96 5.24
N ARG A 114 21.72 -15.59 4.52
CA ARG A 114 21.65 -15.14 3.13
C ARG A 114 22.02 -16.29 2.21
N THR A 115 21.20 -16.48 1.18
CA THR A 115 21.28 -17.70 0.38
C THR A 115 21.98 -17.52 -0.96
N SER A 116 21.76 -16.40 -1.66
CA SER A 116 22.26 -16.19 -3.03
C SER A 116 21.81 -17.26 -4.03
N VAL A 117 20.67 -17.91 -3.78
CA VAL A 117 20.14 -19.01 -4.61
C VAL A 117 18.96 -18.58 -5.48
N ALA A 118 18.44 -17.36 -5.32
CA ALA A 118 17.25 -16.90 -6.04
C ALA A 118 17.37 -17.03 -7.57
N ALA A 119 18.54 -16.71 -8.14
CA ALA A 119 18.78 -16.86 -9.56
C ALA A 119 18.71 -18.32 -10.04
N GLY A 120 19.24 -19.26 -9.25
CA GLY A 120 19.17 -20.69 -9.54
C GLY A 120 17.74 -21.22 -9.47
N CYS A 121 16.99 -20.81 -8.44
CA CYS A 121 15.57 -21.16 -8.29
C CYS A 121 14.72 -20.62 -9.45
N LEU A 122 14.95 -19.35 -9.86
CA LEU A 122 14.28 -18.76 -11.02
C LEU A 122 14.62 -19.48 -12.32
N ALA A 123 15.82 -20.05 -12.46
CA ALA A 123 16.21 -20.85 -13.63
C ALA A 123 15.53 -22.23 -13.64
N ARG A 124 15.30 -22.84 -12.47
CA ARG A 124 14.65 -24.14 -12.30
C ARG A 124 13.13 -24.08 -12.15
N ARG A 125 12.54 -22.88 -12.09
CA ARG A 125 11.10 -22.68 -11.89
C ARG A 125 10.26 -23.52 -12.86
N ARG A 126 9.10 -23.96 -12.40
CA ARG A 126 8.19 -24.83 -13.15
C ARG A 126 6.85 -24.16 -13.34
N GLN A 127 6.19 -24.47 -14.44
CA GLN A 127 4.85 -23.98 -14.69
C GLN A 127 3.83 -25.03 -14.23
N GLU A 128 2.97 -24.64 -13.30
CA GLU A 128 1.84 -25.45 -12.83
C GLU A 128 0.54 -24.70 -13.07
N SER A 129 -0.36 -25.27 -13.88
CA SER A 129 -1.68 -24.67 -14.19
C SER A 129 -1.60 -23.21 -14.66
N GLY A 130 -0.57 -22.88 -15.46
CA GLY A 130 -0.36 -21.53 -16.00
C GLY A 130 0.38 -20.56 -15.07
N ILE A 131 0.85 -21.00 -13.89
CA ILE A 131 1.54 -20.15 -12.90
C ILE A 131 2.97 -20.66 -12.71
N TRP A 132 3.94 -19.75 -12.63
CA TRP A 132 5.32 -20.08 -12.30
C TRP A 132 5.48 -20.30 -10.79
N VAL A 133 5.93 -21.50 -10.41
CA VAL A 133 6.20 -21.92 -9.03
C VAL A 133 7.64 -22.41 -8.91
N LEU A 134 8.14 -22.47 -7.67
CA LEU A 134 9.43 -23.08 -7.37
C LEU A 134 9.46 -24.56 -7.74
N ASP A 135 10.63 -25.08 -8.15
CA ASP A 135 10.84 -26.52 -8.21
C ASP A 135 10.61 -27.15 -6.82
N PRO A 136 10.05 -28.37 -6.71
CA PRO A 136 9.74 -28.98 -5.42
C PRO A 136 10.90 -29.02 -4.42
N ASP A 137 12.16 -29.17 -4.86
CA ASP A 137 13.33 -29.09 -3.98
C ASP A 137 13.50 -27.68 -3.40
N ASP A 138 13.49 -26.66 -4.27
CA ASP A 138 13.60 -25.26 -3.86
C ASP A 138 12.40 -24.84 -2.98
N ALA A 139 11.19 -25.31 -3.31
CA ALA A 139 9.96 -25.06 -2.56
C ALA A 139 10.01 -25.66 -1.15
N PHE A 140 10.58 -26.86 -0.99
CA PHE A 140 10.79 -27.49 0.31
C PHE A 140 11.64 -26.60 1.21
N TRP A 141 12.83 -26.24 0.73
CA TRP A 141 13.79 -25.45 1.51
C TRP A 141 13.29 -24.05 1.81
N ALA A 142 12.68 -23.37 0.82
CA ALA A 142 12.18 -22.02 1.00
C ALA A 142 11.05 -21.96 2.04
N LEU A 143 10.13 -22.94 2.03
CA LEU A 143 9.04 -23.03 3.01
C LEU A 143 9.57 -23.45 4.39
N LEU A 144 10.49 -24.42 4.44
CA LEU A 144 11.03 -24.92 5.71
C LEU A 144 11.78 -23.80 6.44
N LEU A 145 12.70 -23.12 5.75
CA LEU A 145 13.47 -22.02 6.33
C LEU A 145 12.57 -20.88 6.80
N HIS A 146 11.53 -20.56 6.05
CA HIS A 146 10.52 -19.58 6.49
C HIS A 146 9.87 -20.00 7.83
N CYS A 147 9.48 -21.26 7.97
CA CYS A 147 8.88 -21.77 9.21
C CYS A 147 9.88 -21.79 10.38
N ILE A 148 11.05 -22.38 10.20
CA ILE A 148 11.97 -22.66 11.33
C ILE A 148 12.89 -21.49 11.67
N VAL A 149 13.16 -20.58 10.71
CA VAL A 149 14.04 -19.42 10.91
C VAL A 149 13.24 -18.15 11.14
N ASP A 150 12.32 -17.78 10.25
CA ASP A 150 11.61 -16.50 10.36
C ASP A 150 10.49 -16.57 11.41
N LYS A 151 9.69 -17.65 11.39
CA LYS A 151 8.56 -17.84 12.32
C LYS A 151 8.95 -18.55 13.61
N GLY A 152 10.08 -19.26 13.63
CA GLY A 152 10.49 -20.09 14.77
C GLY A 152 9.47 -21.18 15.14
N SER A 153 8.60 -21.57 14.21
CA SER A 153 7.55 -22.57 14.43
C SER A 153 6.99 -23.09 13.09
N VAL A 154 6.57 -24.35 13.06
CA VAL A 154 5.94 -24.95 11.88
C VAL A 154 4.44 -25.08 12.12
N ALA A 155 3.67 -24.14 11.55
CA ALA A 155 2.21 -24.14 11.65
C ALA A 155 1.60 -25.40 11.01
N GLN A 156 0.51 -25.91 11.59
CA GLN A 156 -0.14 -27.17 11.17
C GLN A 156 -0.44 -27.21 9.66
N ARG A 157 -0.89 -26.09 9.08
CA ARG A 157 -1.18 -25.96 7.65
C ARG A 157 0.02 -26.20 6.71
N HIS A 158 1.25 -26.00 7.20
CA HIS A 158 2.47 -26.18 6.42
C HIS A 158 3.07 -27.59 6.57
N ARG A 159 2.73 -28.32 7.65
CA ARG A 159 3.32 -29.63 7.96
C ARG A 159 3.07 -30.66 6.85
N ALA A 160 1.82 -30.82 6.43
CA ALA A 160 1.46 -31.78 5.38
C ALA A 160 2.18 -31.48 4.05
N ARG A 161 2.27 -30.19 3.69
CA ARG A 161 2.98 -29.75 2.49
C ARG A 161 4.49 -29.98 2.59
N LEU A 162 5.10 -29.68 3.73
CA LEU A 162 6.53 -29.90 3.96
C LEU A 162 6.89 -31.39 3.90
N SER A 163 6.08 -32.26 4.50
CA SER A 163 6.30 -33.71 4.42
C SER A 163 6.13 -34.25 3.00
N ALA A 164 5.18 -33.71 2.22
CA ALA A 164 5.04 -34.08 0.80
C ALA A 164 6.23 -33.61 -0.04
N LEU A 165 6.71 -32.37 0.16
CA LEU A 165 7.85 -31.81 -0.56
C LEU A 165 9.19 -32.47 -0.18
N ALA A 166 9.32 -32.98 1.05
CA ALA A 166 10.52 -33.69 1.50
C ALA A 166 10.90 -34.89 0.61
N ALA A 167 9.93 -35.53 -0.06
CA ALA A 167 10.20 -36.63 -0.98
C ALA A 167 10.97 -36.20 -2.24
N ALA A 168 10.89 -34.93 -2.62
CA ALA A 168 11.58 -34.36 -3.78
C ALA A 168 12.80 -33.50 -3.40
N ALA A 169 13.03 -33.30 -2.09
CA ALA A 169 14.11 -32.46 -1.60
C ALA A 169 15.48 -33.13 -1.77
N SER A 170 16.48 -32.36 -2.17
CA SER A 170 17.85 -32.80 -2.40
C SER A 170 18.80 -32.21 -1.36
N PRO A 171 19.66 -33.04 -0.73
CA PRO A 171 20.71 -32.55 0.17
C PRO A 171 21.84 -31.83 -0.58
N SER A 172 21.98 -32.06 -1.89
CA SER A 172 23.03 -31.49 -2.74
C SER A 172 22.55 -30.35 -3.64
N GLY A 173 21.25 -30.02 -3.63
CA GLY A 173 20.72 -28.83 -4.28
C GLY A 173 21.33 -27.55 -3.71
N GLU A 174 21.14 -26.40 -4.38
CA GLU A 174 21.77 -25.14 -3.95
C GLU A 174 21.41 -24.76 -2.50
N PHE A 175 20.13 -24.90 -2.13
CA PHE A 175 19.67 -24.72 -0.76
C PHE A 175 20.25 -25.78 0.19
N GLY A 176 20.19 -27.06 -0.16
CA GLY A 176 20.72 -28.15 0.68
C GLY A 176 22.21 -27.99 0.97
N ALA A 177 23.01 -27.67 -0.05
CA ALA A 177 24.43 -27.41 0.06
C ALA A 177 24.74 -26.15 0.87
N LEU A 178 23.88 -25.13 0.85
CA LEU A 178 24.02 -23.95 1.70
C LEU A 178 23.71 -24.30 3.17
N VAL A 179 22.57 -24.94 3.41
CA VAL A 179 22.13 -25.31 4.77
C VAL A 179 23.15 -26.26 5.41
N GLY A 180 23.64 -27.25 4.66
CA GLY A 180 24.65 -28.20 5.12
C GLY A 180 25.95 -27.55 5.61
N ARG A 181 26.37 -26.40 5.05
CA ARG A 181 27.55 -25.65 5.52
C ARG A 181 27.36 -24.98 6.88
N HIS A 182 26.11 -24.80 7.31
CA HIS A 182 25.76 -24.03 8.50
C HIS A 182 25.01 -24.86 9.55
N CYS A 183 24.81 -26.16 9.32
CA CYS A 183 24.16 -27.05 10.28
C CYS A 183 24.92 -27.17 11.61
N PRO A 184 24.20 -27.40 12.73
CA PRO A 184 24.79 -27.85 13.98
C PRO A 184 25.49 -29.21 13.85
N PRO A 185 26.45 -29.52 14.76
CA PRO A 185 26.98 -30.87 14.88
C PRO A 185 25.85 -31.91 15.02
N GLY A 186 25.98 -33.03 14.32
CA GLY A 186 24.95 -34.08 14.27
C GLY A 186 23.81 -33.84 13.28
N TRP A 187 23.83 -32.70 12.57
CA TRP A 187 22.87 -32.40 11.50
C TRP A 187 23.58 -32.14 10.18
N ASP A 188 22.97 -32.60 9.11
CA ASP A 188 23.28 -32.25 7.73
C ASP A 188 21.97 -32.02 6.96
N ALA A 189 22.07 -31.68 5.67
CA ALA A 189 20.89 -31.41 4.85
C ALA A 189 19.98 -32.65 4.72
N ALA A 190 20.56 -33.85 4.64
CA ALA A 190 19.82 -35.10 4.54
C ALA A 190 19.03 -35.42 5.83
N GLY A 191 19.66 -35.22 7.00
CA GLY A 191 19.02 -35.35 8.30
C GLY A 191 17.86 -34.37 8.49
N ILE A 192 18.00 -33.14 8.00
CA ILE A 192 16.90 -32.15 7.99
C ILE A 192 15.73 -32.63 7.13
N ILE A 193 16.00 -33.13 5.93
CA ILE A 193 14.95 -33.67 5.04
C ILE A 193 14.25 -34.86 5.69
N ALA A 194 15.01 -35.79 6.26
CA ALA A 194 14.47 -36.97 6.94
C ALA A 194 13.62 -36.60 8.17
N ALA A 195 14.06 -35.64 8.97
CA ALA A 195 13.29 -35.12 10.11
C ALA A 195 11.98 -34.45 9.67
N ALA A 196 11.97 -33.74 8.53
CA ALA A 196 10.76 -33.13 7.99
C ALA A 196 9.78 -34.18 7.45
N ALA A 197 10.30 -35.24 6.82
CA ALA A 197 9.49 -36.37 6.38
C ALA A 197 8.87 -37.14 7.57
N ALA A 198 9.63 -37.30 8.66
CA ALA A 198 9.17 -37.95 9.90
C ALA A 198 8.28 -37.04 10.78
N GLY A 199 8.17 -35.75 10.46
CA GLY A 199 7.37 -34.79 11.20
C GLY A 199 7.98 -34.34 12.54
N HIS A 200 9.31 -34.40 12.68
CA HIS A 200 10.04 -33.97 13.87
C HIS A 200 10.22 -32.43 13.89
N TRP A 201 9.10 -31.70 13.93
CA TRP A 201 9.10 -30.24 13.76
C TRP A 201 9.84 -29.48 14.86
N ASP A 202 9.77 -29.96 16.10
CA ASP A 202 10.41 -29.28 17.24
C ASP A 202 11.94 -29.34 17.15
N GLU A 203 12.48 -30.47 16.70
CA GLU A 203 13.92 -30.63 16.42
C GLU A 203 14.37 -29.68 15.30
N LEU A 204 13.58 -29.58 14.23
CA LEU A 204 13.85 -28.69 13.10
C LEU A 204 13.83 -27.21 13.51
N VAL A 205 12.92 -26.81 14.39
CA VAL A 205 12.91 -25.44 14.95
C VAL A 205 14.18 -25.16 15.76
N ALA A 206 14.66 -26.12 16.56
CA ALA A 206 15.90 -25.99 17.32
C ALA A 206 17.15 -25.88 16.41
N VAL A 207 17.16 -26.57 15.26
CA VAL A 207 18.18 -26.42 14.22
C VAL A 207 18.09 -25.03 13.56
N GLY A 208 16.88 -24.62 13.16
CA GLY A 208 16.59 -23.35 12.51
C GLY A 208 17.09 -22.14 13.31
N ALA A 209 16.91 -22.15 14.63
CA ALA A 209 17.38 -21.10 15.53
C ALA A 209 18.92 -20.90 15.51
N GLN A 210 19.68 -21.91 15.10
CA GLN A 210 21.15 -21.87 15.08
C GLN A 210 21.73 -21.53 13.70
N LEU A 211 20.99 -21.77 12.61
CA LEU A 211 21.47 -21.56 11.23
C LEU A 211 21.93 -20.12 10.97
N PRO A 212 21.14 -19.05 11.26
CA PRO A 212 21.57 -17.67 11.01
C PRO A 212 22.80 -17.25 11.83
N ARG A 213 22.90 -17.77 13.06
CA ARG A 213 24.03 -17.49 13.97
C ARG A 213 25.32 -18.07 13.42
N ARG A 214 25.29 -19.32 12.95
CA ARG A 214 26.45 -19.98 12.32
C ARG A 214 26.83 -19.33 10.98
N ALA A 215 25.85 -18.98 10.15
CA ALA A 215 26.11 -18.27 8.90
C ALA A 215 26.79 -16.91 9.13
N THR A 216 26.30 -16.14 10.10
CA THR A 216 26.91 -14.84 10.48
C THR A 216 28.31 -15.01 11.06
N ALA A 217 28.53 -16.01 11.91
CA ALA A 217 29.82 -16.29 12.51
C ALA A 217 30.90 -16.69 11.48
N ALA A 218 30.49 -17.32 10.37
CA ALA A 218 31.39 -17.67 9.27
C ALA A 218 31.88 -16.45 8.44
N ARG A 219 31.21 -15.29 8.54
CA ARG A 219 31.56 -14.06 7.81
C ARG A 219 31.45 -12.79 8.69
N PRO A 220 32.27 -12.66 9.75
CA PRO A 220 32.06 -11.62 10.77
C PRO A 220 32.35 -10.19 10.28
N VAL A 221 33.31 -10.00 9.36
CA VAL A 221 33.71 -8.66 8.87
C VAL A 221 32.74 -8.12 7.82
N ALA A 222 32.34 -8.94 6.83
CA ALA A 222 31.38 -8.56 5.79
C ALA A 222 30.00 -8.24 6.38
N THR A 223 29.53 -9.03 7.36
CA THR A 223 28.20 -8.85 7.95
C THR A 223 28.11 -7.59 8.82
N ARG A 224 29.19 -7.23 9.54
CA ARG A 224 29.25 -6.01 10.37
C ARG A 224 29.40 -4.74 9.53
N ALA A 225 30.26 -4.75 8.51
CA ALA A 225 30.45 -3.61 7.62
C ALA A 225 29.18 -3.32 6.80
N GLU A 226 28.54 -4.35 6.24
CA GLU A 226 27.28 -4.19 5.51
C GLU A 226 26.10 -3.83 6.42
N GLY A 227 26.03 -4.39 7.63
CA GLY A 227 25.02 -4.03 8.63
C GLY A 227 25.11 -2.55 9.03
N LEU A 228 26.33 -2.06 9.28
CA LEU A 228 26.60 -0.66 9.60
C LEU A 228 26.31 0.27 8.42
N LEU A 229 26.78 -0.06 7.20
CA LEU A 229 26.49 0.74 6.00
C LEU A 229 24.99 0.80 5.68
N ARG A 230 24.26 -0.31 5.88
CA ARG A 230 22.80 -0.35 5.74
C ARG A 230 22.10 0.44 6.84
N GLY A 231 22.58 0.39 8.09
CA GLY A 231 22.03 1.15 9.22
C GLY A 231 22.23 2.66 9.07
N VAL A 232 23.46 3.08 8.76
CA VAL A 232 23.86 4.50 8.61
C VAL A 232 23.26 5.10 7.34
N GLY A 233 23.17 4.36 6.23
CA GLY A 233 22.51 4.81 5.00
C GLY A 233 20.98 5.01 5.13
N ARG A 234 20.35 4.41 6.15
CA ARG A 234 18.89 4.53 6.39
C ARG A 234 18.50 5.82 7.11
N LEU A 235 19.37 6.42 7.92
CA LEU A 235 19.09 7.66 8.65
C LEU A 235 18.89 8.87 7.72
N PRO A 236 19.81 9.19 6.78
CA PRO A 236 19.60 10.25 5.81
C PRO A 236 18.51 9.86 4.80
N ALA A 237 18.39 8.58 4.40
CA ALA A 237 17.31 8.14 3.52
C ALA A 237 15.92 8.35 4.15
N THR A 238 15.72 8.14 5.45
CA THR A 238 14.44 8.41 6.13
C THR A 238 14.13 9.90 6.17
N ALA A 239 15.10 10.75 6.50
CA ALA A 239 14.93 12.21 6.50
C ALA A 239 14.69 12.77 5.08
N TRP A 240 15.40 12.25 4.08
CA TRP A 240 15.25 12.61 2.67
C TRP A 240 13.93 12.07 2.08
N ARG A 241 13.48 10.89 2.50
CA ARG A 241 12.17 10.31 2.16
C ARG A 241 11.02 11.13 2.76
N MET A 242 11.14 11.59 4.01
CA MET A 242 10.19 12.51 4.64
C MET A 242 10.09 13.85 3.87
N ARG A 243 11.23 14.39 3.40
CA ARG A 243 11.27 15.63 2.59
C ARG A 243 10.58 15.50 1.23
N ARG A 244 10.59 14.32 0.59
CA ARG A 244 9.96 14.11 -0.73
C ARG A 244 8.44 13.85 -0.68
N GLY A 245 7.81 13.85 0.50
CA GLY A 245 6.35 13.84 0.68
C GLY A 245 5.60 12.87 -0.25
N ARG A 246 5.54 11.59 0.14
CA ARG A 246 4.92 10.52 -0.67
C ARG A 246 3.46 10.25 -0.32
N GLY A 247 2.96 10.78 0.81
CA GLY A 247 1.56 10.66 1.17
C GLY A 247 0.64 11.40 0.20
N PHE A 248 -0.60 10.91 0.12
CA PHE A 248 -1.63 11.42 -0.77
C PHE A 248 -2.64 12.24 0.02
N SER A 249 -3.39 13.11 -0.64
CA SER A 249 -4.43 13.87 0.06
C SER A 249 -5.62 14.12 -0.82
N VAL A 250 -6.79 13.92 -0.24
CA VAL A 250 -8.08 13.91 -0.92
C VAL A 250 -8.99 14.84 -0.16
N ALA A 251 -9.72 15.71 -0.84
CA ALA A 251 -10.82 16.46 -0.25
C ALA A 251 -12.14 15.87 -0.70
N ILE A 252 -13.08 15.69 0.24
CA ILE A 252 -14.45 15.26 -0.05
C ILE A 252 -15.36 16.47 0.10
N LEU A 253 -15.96 16.89 -1.01
CA LEU A 253 -16.89 18.01 -1.11
C LEU A 253 -18.28 17.49 -1.49
N GLY A 254 -19.31 18.24 -1.11
CA GLY A 254 -20.67 17.92 -1.51
C GLY A 254 -21.68 18.55 -0.56
N PRO A 255 -22.98 18.53 -0.93
CA PRO A 255 -24.03 19.10 -0.11
C PRO A 255 -24.15 18.39 1.24
N ASP A 256 -24.77 19.05 2.20
CA ASP A 256 -25.04 18.45 3.51
C ASP A 256 -26.06 17.32 3.37
N GLY A 257 -25.88 16.25 4.15
CA GLY A 257 -26.64 15.00 3.94
C GLY A 257 -26.10 14.06 2.85
N ALA A 258 -25.08 14.45 2.07
CA ALA A 258 -24.45 13.57 1.06
C ALA A 258 -23.62 12.40 1.63
N GLY A 259 -23.53 12.24 2.94
CA GLY A 259 -22.78 11.14 3.57
C GLY A 259 -21.26 11.35 3.62
N LYS A 260 -20.76 12.60 3.46
CA LYS A 260 -19.32 12.94 3.47
C LYS A 260 -18.55 12.34 4.65
N SER A 261 -19.08 12.50 5.87
CA SER A 261 -18.41 12.02 7.08
C SER A 261 -18.45 10.49 7.19
N THR A 262 -19.57 9.85 6.81
CA THR A 262 -19.66 8.38 6.73
C THR A 262 -18.67 7.82 5.71
N LEU A 263 -18.60 8.42 4.53
CA LEU A 263 -17.67 8.04 3.47
C LEU A 263 -16.21 8.22 3.92
N SER A 264 -15.88 9.37 4.53
CA SER A 264 -14.53 9.67 5.00
C SER A 264 -14.06 8.65 6.04
N SER A 265 -14.91 8.34 7.03
CA SER A 265 -14.62 7.33 8.06
C SER A 265 -14.50 5.93 7.46
N GLY A 266 -15.39 5.56 6.53
CA GLY A 266 -15.35 4.28 5.84
C GLY A 266 -14.08 4.07 5.03
N ILE A 267 -13.58 5.11 4.35
CA ILE A 267 -12.30 5.04 3.64
C ILE A 267 -11.16 4.91 4.64
N VAL A 268 -11.08 5.73 5.68
CA VAL A 268 -9.98 5.66 6.67
C VAL A 268 -9.87 4.28 7.32
N ALA A 269 -11.02 3.64 7.61
CA ALA A 269 -11.04 2.33 8.24
C ALA A 269 -10.59 1.18 7.32
N ASN A 270 -10.76 1.31 6.00
CA ASN A 270 -10.58 0.21 5.05
C ASN A 270 -9.50 0.48 3.97
N PHE A 271 -8.78 1.59 4.06
CA PHE A 271 -7.73 1.91 3.10
C PHE A 271 -6.49 1.04 3.34
N GLY A 272 -5.91 0.48 2.28
CA GLY A 272 -4.76 -0.43 2.37
C GLY A 272 -3.44 0.23 2.79
N LEU A 273 -3.44 1.55 3.00
CA LEU A 273 -2.33 2.31 3.57
C LEU A 273 -2.82 3.10 4.79
N PRO A 274 -1.92 3.45 5.74
CA PRO A 274 -2.30 4.29 6.87
C PRO A 274 -3.00 5.58 6.41
N ALA A 275 -4.18 5.83 6.95
CA ALA A 275 -5.02 6.96 6.57
C ALA A 275 -5.40 7.80 7.80
N SER A 276 -5.45 9.12 7.61
CA SER A 276 -5.74 10.10 8.64
C SER A 276 -6.85 11.05 8.17
N LEU A 277 -7.84 11.28 9.03
CA LEU A 277 -8.92 12.23 8.79
C LEU A 277 -8.55 13.61 9.35
N VAL A 278 -8.63 14.65 8.51
CA VAL A 278 -8.43 16.04 8.92
C VAL A 278 -9.70 16.82 8.62
N TYR A 279 -10.46 17.12 9.66
CA TYR A 279 -11.68 17.92 9.52
C TYR A 279 -11.34 19.38 9.18
N MET A 280 -11.79 19.87 8.03
CA MET A 280 -11.49 21.21 7.51
C MET A 280 -12.71 22.14 7.47
N GLY A 281 -13.83 21.73 8.08
CA GLY A 281 -15.01 22.58 8.21
C GLY A 281 -14.68 23.95 8.80
N LEU A 282 -15.05 25.00 8.06
CA LEU A 282 -14.80 26.40 8.39
C LEU A 282 -15.89 27.01 9.29
N TRP A 283 -17.05 26.36 9.36
CA TRP A 283 -18.31 26.95 9.83
C TRP A 283 -18.91 26.28 11.08
N GLN A 284 -18.43 25.08 11.44
CA GLN A 284 -18.95 24.38 12.62
C GLN A 284 -18.41 24.98 13.92
N GLY A 285 -19.34 25.39 14.78
CA GLY A 285 -19.09 25.90 16.14
C GLY A 285 -19.49 27.36 16.37
N GLU A 286 -19.93 28.11 15.36
CA GLU A 286 -20.19 29.56 15.50
C GLU A 286 -21.64 29.99 15.16
N GLU A 287 -22.45 29.14 14.51
CA GLU A 287 -23.83 29.46 14.12
C GLU A 287 -24.77 29.71 15.32
N GLY A 288 -24.39 29.27 16.54
CA GLY A 288 -25.18 29.48 17.75
C GLY A 288 -24.74 30.63 18.68
N GLN A 289 -23.60 31.31 18.45
CA GLN A 289 -22.99 32.17 19.50
C GLN A 289 -22.60 33.60 19.11
N ALA A 290 -22.69 34.02 17.85
CA ALA A 290 -22.20 35.34 17.45
C ALA A 290 -23.29 36.43 17.46
N ARG A 291 -23.74 36.87 18.65
CA ARG A 291 -24.57 38.09 18.80
C ARG A 291 -23.76 39.41 18.74
N SER A 292 -22.43 39.34 18.55
CA SER A 292 -21.53 40.52 18.56
C SER A 292 -20.62 40.58 17.32
N ILE A 293 -20.63 41.71 16.61
CA ILE A 293 -19.82 42.00 15.40
C ILE A 293 -18.32 41.87 15.69
N VAL A 294 -17.87 42.26 16.88
CA VAL A 294 -16.45 42.17 17.27
C VAL A 294 -16.00 40.72 17.39
N ARG A 295 -16.81 39.85 18.02
CA ARG A 295 -16.53 38.41 18.11
C ARG A 295 -16.60 37.75 16.73
N ALA A 296 -17.52 38.16 15.87
CA ALA A 296 -17.59 37.69 14.48
C ALA A 296 -16.35 38.09 13.67
N GLY A 297 -15.83 39.31 13.85
CA GLY A 297 -14.58 39.76 13.23
C GLY A 297 -13.35 38.98 13.71
N LEU A 298 -13.23 38.75 15.03
CA LEU A 298 -12.14 37.96 15.60
C LEU A 298 -12.20 36.48 15.16
N ALA A 299 -13.40 35.92 15.10
CA ALA A 299 -13.65 34.59 14.58
C ALA A 299 -13.21 34.47 13.12
N ALA A 300 -13.59 35.43 12.28
CA ALA A 300 -13.18 35.49 10.88
C ALA A 300 -11.65 35.60 10.71
N ALA A 301 -10.99 36.45 11.51
CA ALA A 301 -9.53 36.62 11.48
C ALA A 301 -8.76 35.36 11.91
N ASN A 302 -9.33 34.51 12.77
CA ASN A 302 -8.72 33.27 13.22
C ASN A 302 -8.90 32.09 12.24
N ARG A 303 -9.80 32.20 11.24
CA ARG A 303 -10.05 31.11 10.27
C ARG A 303 -8.83 30.75 9.42
N PRO A 304 -8.07 31.69 8.82
CA PRO A 304 -6.85 31.37 8.10
C PRO A 304 -5.80 30.65 8.97
N LEU A 305 -5.66 31.06 10.24
CA LEU A 305 -4.72 30.43 11.17
C LEU A 305 -5.14 28.98 11.49
N LYS A 306 -6.43 28.73 11.71
CA LYS A 306 -6.99 27.38 11.91
C LYS A 306 -6.74 26.50 10.67
N VAL A 307 -6.99 27.02 9.48
CA VAL A 307 -6.73 26.33 8.20
C VAL A 307 -5.24 25.99 8.07
N TRP A 308 -4.35 26.94 8.34
CA TRP A 308 -2.90 26.71 8.27
C TRP A 308 -2.41 25.66 9.26
N ARG A 309 -2.89 25.69 10.50
CA ARG A 309 -2.56 24.66 11.52
C ARG A 309 -3.00 23.27 11.05
N ARG A 310 -4.23 23.14 10.54
CA ARG A 310 -4.75 21.87 10.00
C ARG A 310 -3.99 21.43 8.75
N TYR A 311 -3.58 22.37 7.90
CA TYR A 311 -2.75 22.11 6.74
C TYR A 311 -1.35 21.60 7.13
N LEU A 312 -0.70 22.22 8.12
CA LEU A 312 0.59 21.76 8.63
C LEU A 312 0.51 20.36 9.25
N ALA A 313 -0.55 20.07 10.00
CA ALA A 313 -0.83 18.72 10.48
C ALA A 313 -0.98 17.73 9.31
N SER A 314 -1.76 18.10 8.28
CA SER A 314 -1.89 17.27 7.06
C SER A 314 -0.55 17.03 6.36
N ARG A 315 0.35 18.03 6.35
CA ARG A 315 1.68 17.91 5.76
C ARG A 315 2.55 16.94 6.55
N TYR A 316 2.44 16.94 7.88
CA TYR A 316 3.12 15.97 8.73
C TYR A 316 2.66 14.53 8.44
N HIS A 317 1.34 14.28 8.41
CA HIS A 317 0.79 12.96 8.06
C HIS A 317 1.21 12.51 6.66
N ARG A 318 1.16 13.40 5.67
CA ARG A 318 1.63 13.10 4.31
C ARG A 318 3.14 12.83 4.23
N ALA A 319 3.94 13.49 5.06
CA ALA A 319 5.39 13.26 5.11
C ALA A 319 5.72 11.86 5.68
N ARG A 320 4.84 11.31 6.52
CA ARG A 320 4.91 9.92 7.01
C ARG A 320 4.48 8.88 5.98
N GLY A 321 3.90 9.30 4.85
CA GLY A 321 3.42 8.43 3.78
C GLY A 321 1.93 8.11 3.84
N GLU A 322 1.19 8.75 4.75
CA GLU A 322 -0.23 8.47 4.99
C GLU A 322 -1.14 9.08 3.91
N LEU A 323 -2.32 8.48 3.70
CA LEU A 323 -3.43 9.12 3.02
C LEU A 323 -4.07 10.13 3.97
N VAL A 324 -4.24 11.37 3.53
CA VAL A 324 -4.99 12.37 4.30
C VAL A 324 -6.32 12.67 3.63
N ILE A 325 -7.42 12.42 4.34
CA ILE A 325 -8.77 12.77 3.89
C ILE A 325 -9.19 14.06 4.56
N PHE A 326 -9.60 15.04 3.77
CA PHE A 326 -10.22 16.26 4.25
C PHE A 326 -11.73 16.11 4.17
N ASP A 327 -12.39 16.03 5.33
CA ASP A 327 -13.84 16.17 5.43
C ASP A 327 -14.16 17.67 5.43
N ARG A 328 -14.84 18.11 4.34
CA ARG A 328 -14.97 19.51 3.90
C ARG A 328 -13.61 20.10 3.51
N HIS A 329 -13.58 21.21 2.77
CA HIS A 329 -12.31 21.87 2.41
C HIS A 329 -12.49 23.37 2.24
N VAL A 330 -11.38 24.13 2.20
CA VAL A 330 -11.44 25.58 1.90
C VAL A 330 -12.07 25.90 0.55
N TYR A 331 -12.26 24.91 -0.31
CA TYR A 331 -12.98 25.07 -1.58
C TYR A 331 -14.48 25.29 -1.39
N ASP A 332 -15.06 24.94 -0.25
CA ASP A 332 -16.44 25.32 0.09
C ASP A 332 -16.60 26.84 0.13
N ALA A 333 -15.52 27.59 0.39
CA ALA A 333 -15.54 29.05 0.33
C ALA A 333 -15.71 29.59 -1.10
N LEU A 334 -15.44 28.78 -2.14
CA LEU A 334 -15.64 29.19 -3.54
C LEU A 334 -17.12 29.15 -3.96
N LEU A 335 -18.00 28.58 -3.13
CA LEU A 335 -19.44 28.63 -3.35
C LEU A 335 -19.96 30.07 -3.17
N PRO A 336 -21.07 30.45 -3.84
CA PRO A 336 -21.65 31.77 -3.73
C PRO A 336 -21.99 32.10 -2.26
N PRO A 337 -21.46 33.20 -1.68
CA PRO A 337 -21.78 33.55 -0.31
C PRO A 337 -23.23 33.99 -0.18
N GLU A 338 -23.89 33.50 0.86
CA GLU A 338 -25.22 33.98 1.21
C GLU A 338 -25.21 35.44 1.67
N PRO A 339 -26.27 36.22 1.41
CA PRO A 339 -26.43 37.57 1.96
C PRO A 339 -26.42 37.56 3.50
N PRO A 340 -26.13 38.68 4.17
CA PRO A 340 -25.70 39.99 3.66
C PRO A 340 -24.18 40.07 3.38
N LEU A 341 -23.71 41.17 2.78
CA LEU A 341 -22.28 41.50 2.52
C LEU A 341 -21.55 40.55 1.55
N VAL A 342 -22.25 40.17 0.47
CA VAL A 342 -21.78 39.22 -0.56
C VAL A 342 -20.40 39.61 -1.12
N TRP A 343 -20.15 40.89 -1.41
CA TRP A 343 -18.88 41.34 -2.01
C TRP A 343 -17.68 41.14 -1.06
N ALA A 344 -17.82 41.48 0.21
CA ALA A 344 -16.77 41.34 1.21
C ALA A 344 -16.50 39.86 1.52
N LYS A 345 -17.58 39.05 1.60
CA LYS A 345 -17.46 37.59 1.74
C LYS A 345 -16.74 36.97 0.55
N ARG A 346 -17.03 37.39 -0.69
CA ARG A 346 -16.33 36.90 -1.90
C ARG A 346 -14.83 37.16 -1.84
N LEU A 347 -14.41 38.36 -1.44
CA LEU A 347 -12.99 38.69 -1.33
C LEU A 347 -12.29 37.86 -0.24
N PHE A 348 -12.90 37.77 0.94
CA PHE A 348 -12.36 36.98 2.05
C PHE A 348 -12.30 35.48 1.71
N PHE A 349 -13.32 34.96 1.03
CA PHE A 349 -13.37 33.57 0.60
C PHE A 349 -12.39 33.26 -0.52
N ALA A 350 -12.18 34.17 -1.46
CA ALA A 350 -11.14 34.05 -2.46
C ALA A 350 -9.75 33.96 -1.78
N PHE A 351 -9.47 34.81 -0.79
CA PHE A 351 -8.25 34.72 0.00
C PHE A 351 -8.13 33.36 0.74
N LEU A 352 -9.21 32.94 1.41
CA LEU A 352 -9.22 31.70 2.19
C LEU A 352 -9.04 30.45 1.31
N ALA A 353 -9.65 30.42 0.12
CA ALA A 353 -9.52 29.33 -0.84
C ALA A 353 -8.09 29.17 -1.38
N HIS A 354 -7.29 30.24 -1.38
CA HIS A 354 -5.88 30.23 -1.78
C HIS A 354 -4.91 30.12 -0.59
N SER A 355 -5.41 30.16 0.65
CA SER A 355 -4.57 30.15 1.85
C SER A 355 -3.92 28.79 2.14
N ALA A 356 -4.46 27.70 1.59
CA ALA A 356 -3.91 26.35 1.72
C ALA A 356 -3.62 25.74 0.34
N PRO A 357 -2.45 25.10 0.15
CA PRO A 357 -2.17 24.34 -1.06
C PRO A 357 -3.24 23.26 -1.32
N GLY A 358 -3.70 23.18 -2.56
CA GLY A 358 -4.75 22.26 -2.96
C GLY A 358 -4.40 20.79 -2.74
N PRO A 359 -5.40 19.93 -2.47
CA PRO A 359 -5.23 18.49 -2.35
C PRO A 359 -4.78 17.86 -3.68
N HIS A 360 -4.42 16.59 -3.64
CA HIS A 360 -4.03 15.84 -4.84
C HIS A 360 -5.23 15.37 -5.65
N LEU A 361 -6.37 15.17 -4.98
CA LEU A 361 -7.64 14.81 -5.59
C LEU A 361 -8.76 15.53 -4.84
N VAL A 362 -9.81 15.93 -5.55
CA VAL A 362 -11.06 16.40 -4.95
C VAL A 362 -12.17 15.48 -5.44
N LEU A 363 -12.89 14.85 -4.53
CA LEU A 363 -14.11 14.11 -4.85
C LEU A 363 -15.30 15.01 -4.54
N VAL A 364 -16.10 15.32 -5.56
CA VAL A 364 -17.33 16.09 -5.41
C VAL A 364 -18.50 15.14 -5.50
N LEU A 365 -19.22 14.98 -4.39
CA LEU A 365 -20.37 14.11 -4.28
C LEU A 365 -21.56 14.71 -5.01
N ASP A 366 -21.98 14.06 -6.08
CA ASP A 366 -23.18 14.39 -6.85
C ASP A 366 -24.35 13.58 -6.34
N LEU A 367 -25.14 14.18 -5.45
CA LEU A 367 -26.36 13.58 -4.90
C LEU A 367 -27.57 14.13 -5.67
N PRO A 368 -28.40 13.28 -6.30
CA PRO A 368 -29.68 13.72 -6.85
C PRO A 368 -30.56 14.35 -5.78
N SER A 369 -31.24 15.44 -6.11
CA SER A 369 -32.07 16.20 -5.18
C SER A 369 -33.21 15.35 -4.63
N GLU A 370 -33.75 14.42 -5.43
CA GLU A 370 -34.80 13.48 -5.04
C GLU A 370 -34.36 12.56 -3.89
N VAL A 371 -33.12 12.06 -3.94
CA VAL A 371 -32.53 11.24 -2.88
C VAL A 371 -32.25 12.07 -1.63
N THR A 372 -31.90 13.34 -1.82
CA THR A 372 -31.68 14.27 -0.69
C THR A 372 -32.97 14.58 0.05
N ILE A 373 -34.07 14.79 -0.68
CA ILE A 373 -35.41 15.03 -0.12
C ILE A 373 -35.90 13.83 0.69
N GLN A 374 -35.63 12.60 0.21
CA GLN A 374 -35.95 11.39 0.97
C GLN A 374 -35.14 11.28 2.29
N ARG A 375 -33.91 11.79 2.31
CA ARG A 375 -33.04 11.78 3.51
C ARG A 375 -33.30 12.96 4.45
N ARG A 376 -33.78 14.08 3.93
CA ARG A 376 -34.07 15.34 4.64
C ARG A 376 -35.31 16.02 4.04
N PRO A 377 -36.51 15.68 4.52
CA PRO A 377 -37.76 16.25 3.99
C PRO A 377 -37.95 17.73 4.34
N GLU A 378 -37.10 18.31 5.19
CA GLU A 378 -37.20 19.69 5.66
C GLU A 378 -36.62 20.75 4.69
N GLU A 379 -35.88 20.33 3.65
CA GLU A 379 -35.21 21.23 2.71
C GLU A 379 -35.98 21.40 1.40
N ARG A 380 -36.05 22.64 0.88
CA ARG A 380 -36.79 22.95 -0.36
C ARG A 380 -36.12 22.31 -1.59
N PRO A 381 -36.86 21.56 -2.44
CA PRO A 381 -36.31 20.90 -3.63
C PRO A 381 -35.50 21.82 -4.56
N GLU A 382 -36.01 23.03 -4.82
CA GLU A 382 -35.34 24.02 -5.68
C GLU A 382 -33.99 24.47 -5.12
N HIS A 383 -33.87 24.58 -3.80
CA HIS A 383 -32.63 24.96 -3.13
C HIS A 383 -31.59 23.83 -3.24
N LEU A 384 -32.03 22.58 -3.09
CA LEU A 384 -31.17 21.39 -3.22
C LEU A 384 -30.62 21.24 -4.64
N GLU A 385 -31.45 21.46 -5.66
CA GLU A 385 -31.00 21.41 -7.06
C GLU A 385 -30.05 22.57 -7.40
N ALA A 386 -30.33 23.78 -6.89
CA ALA A 386 -29.41 24.91 -7.03
C ALA A 386 -28.05 24.63 -6.34
N LEU A 387 -28.05 24.03 -5.15
CA LEU A 387 -26.83 23.66 -4.43
C LEU A 387 -26.03 22.59 -5.18
N ARG A 388 -26.72 21.57 -5.70
CA ARG A 388 -26.11 20.54 -6.56
C ARG A 388 -25.45 21.15 -7.80
N ALA A 389 -26.14 22.06 -8.50
CA ALA A 389 -25.60 22.76 -9.66
C ALA A 389 -24.34 23.57 -9.31
N GLN A 390 -24.31 24.21 -8.14
CA GLN A 390 -23.12 24.94 -7.67
C GLN A 390 -21.92 24.02 -7.43
N TYR A 391 -22.11 22.85 -6.79
CA TYR A 391 -21.02 21.88 -6.59
C TYR A 391 -20.52 21.29 -7.92
N ARG A 392 -21.42 21.03 -8.88
CA ARG A 392 -21.02 20.60 -10.23
C ARG A 392 -20.19 21.65 -10.96
N ALA A 393 -20.64 22.90 -10.96
CA ALA A 393 -19.88 24.02 -11.52
C ALA A 393 -18.53 24.23 -10.79
N LEU A 394 -18.48 23.97 -9.48
CA LEU A 394 -17.22 24.00 -8.72
C LEU A 394 -16.28 22.88 -9.16
N ALA A 395 -16.78 21.67 -9.40
CA ALA A 395 -15.99 20.56 -9.89
C ALA A 395 -15.33 20.88 -11.25
N GLU A 396 -16.06 21.50 -12.18
CA GLU A 396 -15.55 21.91 -13.49
C GLU A 396 -14.41 22.95 -13.38
N ARG A 397 -14.47 23.82 -12.38
CA ARG A 397 -13.45 24.85 -12.13
C ARG A 397 -12.17 24.31 -11.48
N LEU A 398 -12.26 23.17 -10.81
CA LEU A 398 -11.15 22.59 -10.05
C LEU A 398 -10.39 21.57 -10.93
N ARG A 399 -9.13 21.88 -11.28
CA ARG A 399 -8.27 21.04 -12.15
C ARG A 399 -8.06 19.58 -11.73
N ARG A 400 -8.45 19.20 -10.50
CA ARG A 400 -8.26 17.86 -9.92
C ARG A 400 -9.53 17.33 -9.26
N ALA A 401 -10.68 17.88 -9.62
CA ALA A 401 -11.95 17.38 -9.14
C ALA A 401 -12.46 16.24 -10.02
N GLN A 402 -13.07 15.26 -9.38
CA GLN A 402 -13.83 14.20 -10.00
C GLN A 402 -15.23 14.23 -9.40
N LEU A 403 -16.24 14.25 -10.27
CA LEU A 403 -17.61 14.04 -9.87
C LEU A 403 -17.82 12.55 -9.55
N MET A 404 -18.43 12.29 -8.40
CA MET A 404 -18.73 10.94 -7.92
C MET A 404 -20.22 10.84 -7.60
N PRO A 405 -20.96 9.89 -8.19
CA PRO A 405 -22.35 9.66 -7.84
C PRO A 405 -22.50 9.32 -6.35
N ALA A 406 -23.46 9.96 -5.67
CA ALA A 406 -23.70 9.76 -4.24
C ALA A 406 -25.05 9.10 -3.93
N ALA A 407 -25.69 8.50 -4.93
CA ALA A 407 -27.01 7.86 -4.79
C ALA A 407 -26.97 6.43 -4.23
N GLY A 408 -25.81 5.77 -4.26
CA GLY A 408 -25.64 4.39 -3.81
C GLY A 408 -25.65 4.21 -2.29
N THR A 409 -25.45 2.96 -1.87
CA THR A 409 -25.24 2.61 -0.46
C THR A 409 -23.90 3.16 0.07
N PRO A 410 -23.72 3.30 1.39
CA PRO A 410 -22.44 3.74 1.95
C PRO A 410 -21.24 2.90 1.51
N ASP A 411 -21.43 1.59 1.32
CA ASP A 411 -20.36 0.68 0.88
C ASP A 411 -20.03 0.83 -0.60
N GLU A 412 -21.03 0.92 -1.48
CA GLU A 412 -20.82 1.19 -2.90
C GLU A 412 -20.08 2.52 -3.11
N MET A 413 -20.49 3.56 -2.38
CA MET A 413 -19.83 4.86 -2.41
C MET A 413 -18.39 4.78 -1.89
N ARG A 414 -18.13 3.99 -0.83
CA ARG A 414 -16.78 3.76 -0.30
C ARG A 414 -15.90 3.05 -1.32
N ILE A 415 -16.41 2.00 -1.97
CA ILE A 415 -15.68 1.22 -2.97
C ILE A 415 -15.30 2.11 -4.16
N ASP A 416 -16.25 2.86 -4.73
CA ASP A 416 -15.99 3.78 -5.85
C ASP A 416 -14.99 4.89 -5.45
N ALA A 417 -15.17 5.50 -4.27
CA ALA A 417 -14.23 6.50 -3.77
C ALA A 417 -12.82 5.91 -3.57
N THR A 418 -12.72 4.71 -3.00
CA THR A 418 -11.44 4.02 -2.77
C THR A 418 -10.73 3.73 -4.09
N ASP A 419 -11.44 3.22 -5.09
CA ASP A 419 -10.90 2.95 -6.43
C ASP A 419 -10.37 4.23 -7.09
N ARG A 420 -11.15 5.32 -7.08
CA ARG A 420 -10.75 6.62 -7.63
C ARG A 420 -9.52 7.19 -6.93
N ILE A 421 -9.49 7.13 -5.60
CA ILE A 421 -8.35 7.59 -4.80
C ILE A 421 -7.12 6.75 -5.12
N TRP A 422 -7.27 5.42 -5.18
CA TRP A 422 -6.18 4.50 -5.46
C TRP A 422 -5.61 4.69 -6.86
N ARG A 423 -6.44 4.78 -7.90
CA ARG A 423 -6.00 5.07 -9.28
C ARG A 423 -5.27 6.39 -9.38
N ALA A 424 -5.78 7.44 -8.74
CA ALA A 424 -5.11 8.75 -8.72
C ALA A 424 -3.77 8.72 -7.97
N TYR A 425 -3.68 7.94 -6.90
CA TYR A 425 -2.43 7.67 -6.19
C TYR A 425 -1.44 6.92 -7.10
N ALA A 426 -1.86 5.81 -7.71
CA ALA A 426 -1.07 4.97 -8.59
C ALA A 426 -0.50 5.76 -9.77
N ALA A 427 -1.35 6.50 -10.49
CA ALA A 427 -0.93 7.35 -11.60
C ALA A 427 0.14 8.38 -11.19
N ARG A 428 0.00 8.99 -10.01
CA ARG A 428 0.98 9.92 -9.47
C ARG A 428 2.30 9.23 -9.08
N ARG A 429 2.24 7.97 -8.64
CA ARG A 429 3.44 7.18 -8.31
C ARG A 429 4.21 6.82 -9.56
N SER A 430 3.53 6.36 -10.62
CA SER A 430 4.14 6.03 -11.90
C SER A 430 4.78 7.25 -12.57
N ALA A 431 4.10 8.40 -12.56
CA ALA A 431 4.64 9.65 -13.11
C ALA A 431 5.90 10.18 -12.40
N ARG A 432 6.11 9.82 -11.12
CA ARG A 432 7.33 10.18 -10.37
C ARG A 432 8.47 9.17 -10.55
N GLY A 433 8.18 7.98 -11.08
CA GLY A 433 9.15 6.92 -11.36
C GLY A 433 9.76 7.00 -12.76
N ALA A 434 9.06 7.64 -13.71
CA ALA A 434 9.60 7.93 -15.03
C ALA A 434 10.82 8.86 -14.92
N PRO A 435 11.95 8.55 -15.60
CA PRO A 435 13.05 9.49 -15.70
C PRO A 435 12.52 10.79 -16.29
N GLN A 436 12.90 11.92 -15.70
CA GLN A 436 12.77 13.21 -16.38
C GLN A 436 13.58 13.06 -17.66
N GLY A 437 12.89 12.82 -18.78
CA GLY A 437 13.49 12.89 -20.09
C GLY A 437 14.23 14.22 -20.18
N ALA A 438 15.48 14.15 -20.61
CA ALA A 438 16.27 15.29 -20.99
C ALA A 438 15.35 16.28 -21.71
N GLY A 439 15.24 17.47 -21.15
CA GLY A 439 14.46 18.54 -21.73
C GLY A 439 14.88 18.71 -23.18
N CYS A 440 13.89 18.90 -24.05
CA CYS A 440 14.08 19.51 -25.35
C CYS A 440 15.04 20.70 -25.21
N SER A 441 16.25 20.56 -25.74
CA SER A 441 16.99 21.71 -26.24
C SER A 441 16.41 22.03 -27.61
N ALA A 442 15.46 22.96 -27.64
CA ALA A 442 15.24 23.77 -28.82
C ALA A 442 16.46 24.68 -29.00
N GLY A 443 16.94 24.83 -30.24
CA GLY A 443 17.76 25.97 -30.66
C GLY A 443 19.05 25.63 -31.41
N ALA A 444 18.93 25.27 -32.69
CA ALA A 444 19.47 26.00 -33.85
C ALA A 444 19.19 25.20 -35.13
#